data_AF-A0A329Y6I8-F1
#
_entry.id   AF-A0A329Y6I8-F1
#
_cell.length_a   1.000
_cell.length_b   1.000
_cell.length_c   1.000
_cell.angle_alpha   90.00
_cell.angle_beta   90.00
_cell.angle_gamma   90.00
#
_symmetry.space_group_name_H-M   'P 1'
#
loop_
_entity.id
_entity.type
_entity.pdbx_description
1 polymer ?
#
loop_
_entity_poly.entity_id
_entity_poly.type
_entity_poly.pdbx_seq_one_letter_code
_entity_poly.pdbx_strand_id
1 'polypeptide(L)' 'MVEFNFSEPPRGNGSEDISNECQRQLQPIVSEIVRAAVAAGWDEKDVLLAMADIAWDLYEKRRGDLQPPQ' A
#
# COMPACT_ATOMS: atom_id res chain seq x y z
N MET A 1 -12.72 9.59 6.15
CA MET A 1 -11.62 9.50 5.18
C MET A 1 -10.35 9.58 6.01
N VAL A 2 -9.51 8.54 5.99
CA VAL A 2 -8.23 8.57 6.74
C VAL A 2 -7.31 9.53 6.00
N GLU A 3 -6.76 10.51 6.71
CA GLU A 3 -5.84 11.49 6.16
C GLU A 3 -4.43 10.90 6.17
N PHE A 4 -3.82 10.76 4.99
CA PHE A 4 -2.46 10.26 4.85
C PHE A 4 -1.47 11.41 5.05
N ASN A 5 -0.80 11.44 6.20
CA ASN A 5 0.13 12.52 6.53
C ASN A 5 1.54 12.19 6.08
N PHE A 6 1.80 12.26 4.78
CA PHE A 6 3.17 12.26 4.26
C PHE A 6 3.80 13.62 4.58
N SER A 7 4.49 13.73 5.72
CA SER A 7 5.02 14.99 6.24
C SER A 7 6.09 15.59 5.32
N GLU A 8 7.16 14.85 5.05
CA GLU A 8 8.17 15.17 4.04
C GLU A 8 8.66 13.86 3.41
N PRO A 9 9.13 13.86 2.15
CA PRO A 9 9.90 12.73 1.63
C PRO A 9 11.04 12.42 2.60
N PRO A 10 11.26 11.16 2.99
CA PRO A 10 12.36 10.83 3.89
C PRO A 10 13.64 11.44 3.34
N ARG A 11 14.32 12.25 4.16
CA ARG A 11 15.55 12.95 3.75
C ARG A 11 16.72 11.99 3.50
N GLY A 12 16.54 10.71 3.85
CA GLY A 12 17.41 9.61 3.46
C GLY A 12 17.07 9.10 2.07
N ASN A 13 18.08 9.05 1.22
CA ASN A 13 18.07 8.45 -0.12
C ASN A 13 17.99 6.90 -0.09
N GLY A 14 17.69 6.30 1.06
CA GLY A 14 17.57 4.85 1.24
C GLY A 14 16.16 4.35 0.93
N SER A 15 16.08 3.28 0.12
CA SER A 15 14.84 2.53 -0.12
C SER A 15 14.15 2.10 1.20
N GLU A 16 14.93 1.85 2.26
CA GLU A 16 14.43 1.43 3.57
C GLU A 16 13.66 2.56 4.27
N ASP A 17 14.13 3.82 4.19
CA ASP A 17 13.47 4.96 4.85
C ASP A 17 12.09 5.26 4.23
N ILE A 18 11.99 5.13 2.91
CA ILE A 18 10.73 5.25 2.17
C ILE A 18 9.80 4.10 2.49
N SER A 19 10.30 2.86 2.50
CA SER A 19 9.49 1.67 2.82
C SER A 19 8.94 1.75 4.25
N ASN A 20 9.76 2.16 5.21
CA ASN A 20 9.37 2.27 6.63
C ASN A 20 8.30 3.34 6.83
N GLU A 21 8.44 4.51 6.19
CA GLU A 21 7.45 5.59 6.31
C GLU A 21 6.13 5.22 5.60
N CYS A 22 6.19 4.60 4.42
CA CYS A 22 5.02 4.06 3.74
C CYS A 22 4.31 3.02 4.61
N GLN A 23 5.06 2.08 5.19
CA GLN A 23 4.48 1.07 6.09
C GLN A 23 3.81 1.73 7.29
N ARG A 24 4.46 2.68 7.97
CA ARG A 24 3.91 3.38 9.14
C ARG A 24 2.56 4.02 8.84
N GLN A 25 2.40 4.62 7.66
CA GLN A 25 1.17 5.31 7.26
C GLN A 25 0.08 4.36 6.76
N LEU A 26 0.46 3.32 6.02
CA LEU A 26 -0.49 2.38 5.40
C LEU A 26 -0.94 1.28 6.36
N GLN A 27 -0.10 0.88 7.30
CA GLN A 27 -0.37 -0.24 8.21
C GLN A 27 -1.70 -0.09 8.98
N PRO A 28 -2.06 1.09 9.55
CA PRO A 28 -3.36 1.24 10.22
C PRO A 28 -4.55 0.95 9.31
N ILE A 29 -4.47 1.39 8.05
CA ILE A 29 -5.54 1.23 7.06
C ILE A 29 -5.64 -0.22 6.61
N VAL A 30 -4.51 -0.85 6.30
CA VAL A 30 -4.45 -2.29 5.98
C VAL A 30 -5.03 -3.10 7.14
N SER A 31 -4.66 -2.78 8.38
CA SER A 31 -5.16 -3.47 9.58
C SER A 31 -6.66 -3.31 9.76
N GLU A 32 -7.21 -2.12 9.50
CA GLU A 32 -8.64 -1.87 9.58
C GLU A 32 -9.42 -2.63 8.51
N ILE A 33 -8.92 -2.66 7.27
CA ILE A 33 -9.53 -3.41 6.16
C ILE A 33 -9.53 -4.91 6.47
N VAL A 34 -8.40 -5.47 6.88
CA VAL A 34 -8.28 -6.89 7.25
C VAL A 34 -9.27 -7.21 8.37
N ARG A 35 -9.28 -6.41 9.43
CA ARG A 35 -10.17 -6.62 10.58
C ARG A 35 -11.64 -6.58 10.16
N ALA A 36 -12.03 -5.64 9.31
CA ALA A 36 -13.41 -5.52 8.83
C ALA A 36 -13.81 -6.72 7.94
N ALA A 37 -12.92 -7.16 7.05
CA ALA A 37 -13.17 -8.32 6.18
C ALA A 37 -13.27 -9.63 6.97
N VAL A 38 -12.36 -9.85 7.93
CA VAL A 38 -12.40 -11.01 8.82
C VAL A 38 -13.67 -11.00 9.68
N ALA A 39 -14.09 -9.84 10.19
CA ALA A 39 -15.37 -9.72 10.91
C ALA A 39 -16.59 -10.03 10.02
N ALA A 40 -16.48 -9.83 8.71
CA ALA A 40 -17.48 -10.22 7.73
C ALA A 40 -17.38 -11.70 7.29
N GLY A 41 -16.45 -12.48 7.85
CA GLY A 41 -16.30 -13.91 7.61
C GLY A 41 -15.31 -14.30 6.50
N TRP A 42 -14.49 -13.35 6.03
CA TRP A 42 -13.46 -13.64 5.02
C TRP A 42 -12.21 -14.24 5.68
N ASP A 43 -11.47 -15.07 4.94
CA ASP A 43 -10.17 -15.57 5.38
C ASP A 43 -9.12 -14.44 5.37
N GLU A 44 -8.37 -14.33 6.46
CA GLU A 44 -7.37 -13.27 6.65
C GLU A 44 -6.25 -13.32 5.60
N LYS A 45 -5.79 -14.52 5.23
CA LYS A 45 -4.69 -14.70 4.28
C LYS A 45 -5.14 -14.33 2.88
N ASP A 46 -6.34 -14.75 2.48
CA ASP A 46 -6.90 -14.42 1.17
C ASP A 46 -7.10 -12.90 1.02
N VAL A 47 -7.56 -12.23 2.08
CA VAL A 47 -7.71 -10.77 2.10
C VAL A 47 -6.37 -10.05 1.96
N LEU A 48 -5.35 -10.49 2.72
CA LEU A 48 -3.99 -9.94 2.61
C LEU A 48 -3.39 -10.17 1.21
N LEU A 49 -3.58 -11.36 0.65
CA LEU A 49 -3.11 -11.70 -0.69
C LEU A 49 -3.78 -10.81 -1.75
N ALA A 50 -5.10 -10.64 -1.69
CA ALA A 50 -5.83 -9.78 -2.60
C ALA A 50 -5.38 -8.31 -2.52
N MET A 51 -5.05 -7.81 -1.32
CA MET A 51 -4.50 -6.46 -1.17
C MET A 51 -3.12 -6.32 -1.83
N ALA A 52 -2.25 -7.33 -1.71
CA ALA A 52 -0.96 -7.34 -2.39
C ALA A 52 -1.12 -7.35 -3.91
N ASP A 53 -2.04 -8.16 -4.43
CA ASP A 53 -2.33 -8.25 -5.87
C ASP A 53 -2.85 -6.90 -6.42
N ILE A 54 -3.77 -6.24 -5.71
CA ILE A 54 -4.29 -4.92 -6.09
C ILE A 54 -3.18 -3.86 -6.06
N ALA A 55 -2.35 -3.85 -5.01
CA ALA A 55 -1.26 -2.89 -4.89
C ALA A 55 -0.23 -3.07 -6.03
N TRP A 56 0.07 -4.33 -6.39
CA TRP A 56 0.97 -4.66 -7.48
C TRP A 56 0.42 -4.24 -8.85
N ASP A 57 -0.85 -4.54 -9.14
CA ASP A 57 -1.52 -4.11 -10.38
C ASP A 57 -1.52 -2.58 -10.54
N LEU A 58 -1.76 -1.83 -9.46
CA LEU A 58 -1.69 -0.37 -9.47
C LEU A 58 -0.27 0.15 -9.74
N TYR A 59 0.75 -0.50 -9.18
CA TYR A 59 2.15 -0.17 -9.45
C TYR A 59 2.51 -0.40 -10.92
N GLU A 60 2.17 -1.58 -11.46
CA GLU A 60 2.46 -1.95 -12.84
C GLU A 60 1.77 -1.01 -13.85
N LYS A 61 0.51 -0.64 -13.61
CA LYS A 61 -0.20 0.35 -14.42
C LYS A 61 0.51 1.70 -14.45
N ARG A 62 0.90 2.22 -13.28
CA ARG A 62 1.67 3.48 -13.20
C ARG A 62 3.02 3.38 -13.88
N ARG A 63 3.69 2.23 -13.82
CA ARG A 63 4.96 2.01 -14.51
C ARG A 63 4.78 2.02 -16.03
N GLY A 64 3.68 1.47 -16.53
CA GLY A 64 3.30 1.54 -17.94
C GLY A 64 3.02 2.97 -18.40
N ASP A 65 2.31 3.77 -17.59
CA ASP A 65 2.01 5.19 -17.89
C ASP A 65 3.28 6.07 -17.94
N LEU A 66 4.34 5.68 -17.24
CA LEU A 66 5.62 6.39 -17.19
C LEU A 66 6.58 6.02 -18.34
N GLN A 67 6.22 5.06 -19.21
CA GLN A 67 7.00 4.78 -20.41
C GLN A 67 6.64 5.78 -21.53
N PRO A 68 7.62 6.43 -22.19
CA PRO A 68 7.32 7.28 -23.34
C PRO A 68 6.71 6.45 -24.48
N PRO A 69 5.82 7.03 -25.30
CA PRO A 69 5.38 6.36 -26.52
C PRO A 69 6.60 6.07 -27.42
N GLN A 70 6.67 4.85 -27.95
CA GLN A 70 7.70 4.42 -28.90
C GLN A 70 7.52 5.06 -30.27
#